data_AF-A0A7S8C2U6-F1
#
_entry.id   AF-A0A7S8C2U6-F1
#
_cell.length_a   1.000
_cell.length_b   1.000
_cell.length_c   1.000
_cell.angle_alpha   90.00
_cell.angle_beta   90.00
_cell.angle_gamma   90.00
#
_symmetry.space_group_name_H-M   'P 1'
#
loop_
_entity.id
_entity.type
_entity.pdbx_description
1 polymer ?
#
loop_
_entity_poly.entity_id
_entity_poly.type
_entity_poly.pdbx_seq_one_letter_code
_entity_poly.pdbx_strand_id
1 'polypeptide(L)'
;MQLDFVTLYVVILLNSLTLSIIWAAFCYIYRGFTAARYWLASTAMSTVGGLALSLEGLGVGLPTTTLGNCLVVFSFCLTWTGARVFYSEPPRWRAIGAIMAASLVAMLLAGTTARPRTSPML
;
A
#
# COMPACT_ATOMS: atom_id res chain seq x y z
N MET A 1 20.18 -19.41 4.25
CA MET A 1 19.12 -18.94 5.17
C MET A 1 17.92 -18.59 4.31
N GLN A 2 16.96 -19.50 4.16
CA GLN A 2 15.69 -19.17 3.50
C GLN A 2 14.89 -18.33 4.49
N LEU A 3 14.76 -17.04 4.20
CA LEU A 3 13.81 -16.22 4.94
C LEU A 3 12.42 -16.70 4.54
N ASP A 4 11.68 -17.23 5.50
CA ASP A 4 10.31 -17.66 5.27
C ASP A 4 9.45 -16.44 4.89
N PHE A 5 8.69 -16.55 3.79
CA PHE A 5 7.90 -15.45 3.23
C PHE A 5 6.88 -14.92 4.22
N VAL A 6 6.29 -15.82 5.03
CA VAL A 6 5.33 -15.47 6.08
C VAL A 6 6.01 -14.62 7.16
N THR A 7 7.22 -14.99 7.56
CA THR A 7 7.99 -14.23 8.55
C THR A 7 8.27 -12.80 8.07
N LEU A 8 8.72 -12.64 6.82
CA LEU A 8 8.97 -11.32 6.22
C LEU A 8 7.69 -10.47 6.22
N TYR A 9 6.56 -11.12 5.92
CA TYR A 9 5.25 -10.48 5.90
C TYR A 9 4.80 -9.95 7.25
N VAL A 10 4.87 -10.81 8.28
CA VAL A 10 4.49 -10.47 9.65
C VAL A 10 5.35 -9.32 10.17
N VAL A 11 6.66 -9.34 9.89
CA VAL A 11 7.56 -8.25 10.29
C VAL A 11 7.18 -6.92 9.64
N ILE A 12 6.91 -6.90 8.32
CA ILE A 12 6.47 -5.68 7.62
C ILE A 12 5.15 -5.15 8.21
N LEU A 13 4.21 -6.05 8.49
CA LEU A 13 2.90 -5.69 9.04
C LEU A 13 3.01 -5.09 10.44
N LEU A 14 3.74 -5.76 11.34
CA LEU A 14 3.95 -5.27 12.71
C LEU A 14 4.72 -3.96 12.73
N ASN A 15 5.72 -3.79 11.85
CA ASN A 15 6.44 -2.53 11.69
C ASN A 15 5.51 -1.40 11.25
N SER A 16 4.68 -1.64 10.24
CA SER A 16 3.73 -0.64 9.71
C SER A 16 2.67 -0.26 10.75
N LEU A 17 2.21 -1.24 11.54
CA LEU A 17 1.29 -1.01 12.64
C LEU A 17 1.94 -0.16 13.74
N THR A 18 3.18 -0.46 14.12
CA THR A 18 3.95 0.32 15.09
C THR A 18 4.09 1.78 14.65
N LEU A 19 4.48 1.99 13.38
CA LEU A 19 4.57 3.34 12.81
C LEU A 19 3.22 4.06 12.83
N SER A 20 2.12 3.36 12.56
CA SER A 20 0.77 3.93 12.66
C SER A 20 0.43 4.38 14.08
N ILE A 21 0.78 3.58 15.09
CA ILE A 21 0.57 3.95 16.50
C ILE A 21 1.40 5.18 16.87
N ILE A 22 2.67 5.22 16.45
CA ILE A 22 3.56 6.36 16.70
C ILE A 22 3.00 7.63 16.07
N TRP A 23 2.60 7.59 14.80
CA TRP A 23 2.04 8.75 14.12
C TRP A 23 0.67 9.16 14.68
N ALA A 24 -0.13 8.21 15.17
CA ALA A 24 -1.39 8.50 15.84
C ALA A 24 -1.15 9.26 17.15
N ALA A 25 -0.21 8.79 17.98
CA ALA A 25 0.21 9.49 19.20
C ALA A 25 0.77 10.88 18.88
N PHE A 26 1.59 10.98 17.83
CA PHE A 26 2.15 12.26 17.40
C PHE A 26 1.07 13.24 16.91
N CYS A 27 0.08 12.78 16.14
CA CYS A 27 -1.07 13.60 15.73
C CYS A 27 -1.94 14.03 16.92
N TYR A 28 -2.05 13.18 17.95
CA TYR A 28 -2.80 13.47 19.16
C TYR A 28 -2.15 14.58 19.99
N ILE A 29 -0.82 14.48 20.18
CA ILE A 29 -0.03 15.44 20.96
C ILE A 29 0.22 16.74 20.16
N TYR A 30 0.63 16.62 18.89
CA TYR A 30 1.03 17.74 18.03
C TYR A 30 -0.01 18.04 16.95
N ARG A 31 -1.20 18.48 17.37
CA ARG A 31 -2.37 18.71 16.49
C ARG A 31 -2.14 19.72 15.36
N GLY A 32 -1.19 20.64 15.53
CA GLY A 32 -0.82 21.68 14.55
C GLY A 32 0.03 21.17 13.38
N PHE A 33 0.60 19.96 13.47
CA PHE A 33 1.52 19.46 12.48
C PHE A 33 0.80 18.61 11.42
N THR A 34 0.38 19.26 10.33
CA THR A 34 -0.48 18.65 9.30
C THR A 34 0.21 17.50 8.55
N ALA A 35 1.53 17.54 8.38
CA ALA A 35 2.30 16.49 7.70
C ALA A 35 2.15 15.12 8.37
N ALA A 36 2.10 15.06 9.71
CA ALA A 36 1.93 13.81 10.45
C ALA A 36 0.62 13.08 10.13
N ARG A 37 -0.44 13.79 9.76
CA ARG A 37 -1.71 13.17 9.39
C ARG A 37 -1.60 12.37 8.08
N TYR A 38 -0.80 12.87 7.13
CA TYR A 38 -0.53 12.15 5.88
C TYR A 38 0.31 10.90 6.12
N TRP A 39 1.29 10.97 7.03
CA TRP A 39 2.11 9.81 7.40
C TRP A 39 1.33 8.77 8.18
N LEU A 40 0.44 9.20 9.10
CA LEU A 40 -0.50 8.30 9.77
C LEU A 40 -1.40 7.58 8.76
N ALA A 41 -2.03 8.33 7.85
CA ALA A 41 -2.90 7.75 6.83
C ALA A 41 -2.14 6.78 5.92
N SER A 42 -0.91 7.12 5.55
CA SER A 42 -0.01 6.26 4.78
C SER A 42 0.26 4.94 5.50
N THR A 43 0.78 4.99 6.73
CA THR A 43 1.17 3.77 7.45
C THR A 43 -0.05 2.90 7.74
N ALA A 44 -1.20 3.49 8.04
CA ALA A 44 -2.46 2.77 8.24
C ALA A 44 -2.90 2.06 6.95
N MET A 45 -2.87 2.75 5.81
CA MET A 45 -3.19 2.16 4.50
C MET A 45 -2.21 1.07 4.09
N SER A 46 -0.92 1.24 4.43
CA SER A 46 0.09 0.21 4.20
C SER A 46 -0.18 -1.04 5.04
N THR A 47 -0.60 -0.88 6.31
CA THR A 47 -0.99 -2.01 7.15
C THR A 47 -2.23 -2.72 6.60
N VAL A 48 -3.24 -1.99 6.15
CA VAL A 48 -4.47 -2.59 5.56
C VAL A 48 -4.18 -3.26 4.22
N GLY A 49 -3.39 -2.62 3.34
CA GLY A 49 -2.96 -3.20 2.07
C GLY A 49 -2.12 -4.46 2.26
N GLY A 50 -1.23 -4.44 3.27
CA GLY A 50 -0.51 -5.62 3.74
C GLY A 50 -1.47 -6.71 4.22
N LEU A 51 -2.42 -6.41 5.09
CA LEU A 51 -3.40 -7.42 5.52
C LEU A 51 -4.16 -8.03 4.33
N ALA A 52 -4.65 -7.21 3.40
CA ALA A 52 -5.36 -7.68 2.22
C ALA A 52 -4.51 -8.63 1.36
N LEU A 53 -3.25 -8.29 1.12
CA LEU A 53 -2.31 -9.12 0.37
C LEU A 53 -1.97 -10.44 1.09
N SER A 54 -1.91 -10.47 2.43
CA SER A 54 -1.73 -11.75 3.16
C SER A 54 -2.90 -12.72 3.01
N LEU A 55 -4.11 -12.18 2.82
CA LEU A 55 -5.31 -12.99 2.63
C LEU A 55 -5.35 -13.64 1.24
N GLU A 56 -4.61 -13.14 0.26
CA GLU A 56 -4.46 -13.82 -1.04
C GLU A 56 -3.87 -15.23 -0.86
N GLY A 57 -2.94 -15.41 0.09
CA GLY A 57 -2.39 -16.72 0.45
C GLY A 57 -3.43 -17.74 0.93
N LEU A 58 -4.65 -17.29 1.27
CA LEU A 58 -5.80 -18.13 1.65
C LEU A 58 -6.73 -18.47 0.47
N GLY A 59 -6.37 -18.10 -0.76
CA GLY A 59 -7.15 -18.40 -1.98
C GLY A 59 -8.24 -17.37 -2.31
N VAL A 60 -8.24 -16.22 -1.66
CA VAL A 60 -9.14 -15.09 -1.98
C VAL A 60 -8.58 -14.40 -3.23
N GLY A 61 -9.09 -14.74 -4.41
CA GLY A 61 -8.45 -14.50 -5.72
C GLY A 61 -8.09 -13.05 -6.14
N LEU A 62 -7.83 -12.88 -7.44
CA LEU A 62 -7.31 -11.67 -8.09
C LEU A 62 -7.83 -10.28 -7.61
N PRO A 63 -9.12 -10.10 -7.24
CA PRO A 63 -9.62 -8.80 -6.79
C PRO A 63 -8.93 -8.31 -5.50
N THR A 64 -8.65 -9.22 -4.56
CA THR A 64 -8.05 -8.89 -3.26
C THR A 64 -6.60 -8.46 -3.42
N THR A 65 -5.86 -9.14 -4.30
CA THR A 65 -4.48 -8.83 -4.66
C THR A 65 -4.34 -7.45 -5.27
N THR A 66 -5.22 -7.15 -6.22
CA THR A 66 -5.20 -5.87 -6.94
C THR A 66 -5.53 -4.73 -5.99
N LEU A 67 -6.54 -4.92 -5.13
CA LEU A 67 -6.93 -3.95 -4.12
C LEU A 67 -5.82 -3.71 -3.10
N GLY A 68 -5.22 -4.77 -2.57
CA GLY A 68 -4.13 -4.69 -1.59
C GLY A 68 -2.91 -3.95 -2.15
N ASN A 69 -2.52 -4.25 -3.39
CA ASN A 69 -1.45 -3.52 -4.07
C ASN A 69 -1.80 -2.04 -4.32
N CYS A 70 -3.05 -1.73 -4.72
CA CYS A 70 -3.48 -0.34 -4.88
C CYS A 70 -3.38 0.45 -3.56
N LEU A 71 -3.75 -0.16 -2.43
CA LEU A 71 -3.62 0.46 -1.10
C LEU A 71 -2.16 0.73 -0.74
N VAL A 72 -1.26 -0.20 -1.06
CA VAL A 72 0.19 -0.03 -0.84
C VAL A 72 0.77 1.07 -1.74
N VAL A 73 0.42 1.13 -3.03
CA VAL A 73 0.88 2.23 -3.89
C VAL A 73 0.36 3.58 -3.39
N PHE A 74 -0.90 3.62 -2.95
CA PHE A 74 -1.49 4.84 -2.42
C PHE A 74 -0.84 5.28 -1.11
N SER A 75 -0.43 4.35 -0.23
CA SER A 75 0.33 4.69 0.98
C SER A 75 1.65 5.38 0.65
N PHE A 76 2.42 4.87 -0.31
CA PHE A 76 3.65 5.54 -0.77
C PHE A 76 3.38 6.95 -1.30
N CYS A 77 2.28 7.15 -2.04
CA CYS A 77 1.87 8.47 -2.51
C CYS A 77 1.53 9.43 -1.35
N LEU A 78 0.89 8.93 -0.30
CA LEU A 78 0.61 9.69 0.92
C LEU A 78 1.89 10.02 1.69
N THR A 79 2.85 9.11 1.77
CA THR A 79 4.17 9.38 2.38
C THR A 79 4.88 10.52 1.67
N TRP A 80 4.90 10.48 0.33
CA TRP A 80 5.46 11.55 -0.49
C TRP A 80 4.72 12.89 -0.29
N THR A 81 3.40 12.84 -0.14
CA THR A 81 2.58 14.01 0.14
C THR A 81 2.89 14.61 1.51
N GLY A 82 3.04 13.77 2.54
CA GLY A 82 3.45 14.22 3.87
C GLY A 82 4.82 14.89 3.85
N ALA A 83 5.78 14.36 3.09
CA ALA A 83 7.08 14.99 2.90
C ALA A 83 6.97 16.38 2.24
N ARG A 84 6.13 16.53 1.20
CA ARG A 84 5.91 17.84 0.58
C ARG A 84 5.24 18.84 1.52
N VAL A 85 4.20 18.42 2.24
CA VAL A 85 3.51 19.29 3.21
C VAL A 85 4.47 19.70 4.34
N PHE A 86 5.40 18.83 4.74
CA PHE A 86 6.45 19.17 5.68
C PHE A 86 7.37 20.29 5.18
N TYR A 87 7.76 20.26 3.90
CA TYR A 87 8.53 21.32 3.25
C TYR A 87 7.67 22.52 2.78
N SER A 88 6.42 22.62 3.24
CA SER A 88 5.47 23.67 2.83
C SER A 88 5.18 23.72 1.32
N GLU A 89 5.42 22.62 0.61
CA GLU A 89 5.08 22.47 -0.80
C GLU A 89 3.65 21.97 -0.98
N PRO A 90 2.93 22.42 -2.02
CA PRO A 90 1.58 21.98 -2.27
C PRO A 90 1.51 20.50 -2.67
N PRO A 91 0.45 19.77 -2.27
CA PRO A 91 0.22 18.41 -2.71
C PRO A 91 -0.09 18.36 -4.22
N ARG A 92 0.69 17.55 -4.96
CA ARG A 92 0.51 17.27 -6.39
C ARG A 92 -0.45 16.10 -6.60
N TRP A 93 -1.73 16.32 -6.33
CA TRP A 93 -2.79 15.32 -6.48
C TRP A 93 -2.88 14.75 -7.91
N ARG A 94 -2.58 15.56 -8.94
CA ARG A 94 -2.53 15.10 -10.34
C ARG A 94 -1.47 14.02 -10.57
N ALA A 95 -0.29 14.17 -9.97
CA ALA A 95 0.78 13.17 -10.08
C ALA A 95 0.40 11.89 -9.35
N ILE A 96 -0.24 11.99 -8.18
CA ILE A 96 -0.76 10.83 -7.44
C ILE A 96 -1.79 10.07 -8.27
N GLY A 97 -2.75 10.79 -8.88
CA GLY A 97 -3.73 10.19 -9.77
C GLY A 97 -3.08 9.48 -10.98
N ALA A 98 -2.06 10.09 -11.58
CA ALA A 98 -1.31 9.48 -12.69
C ALA A 98 -0.56 8.21 -12.25
N ILE A 99 0.10 8.22 -11.09
CA ILE A 99 0.78 7.04 -10.52
C ILE A 99 -0.23 5.92 -10.27
N MET A 100 -1.35 6.22 -9.60
CA MET A 100 -2.39 5.24 -9.31
C MET A 100 -2.99 4.63 -10.57
N ALA A 101 -3.29 5.46 -11.58
CA ALA A 101 -3.81 4.98 -12.87
C ALA A 101 -2.78 4.10 -13.59
N ALA A 102 -1.52 4.51 -13.65
CA ALA A 102 -0.45 3.74 -14.27
C ALA A 102 -0.23 2.40 -13.57
N SER A 103 -0.22 2.39 -12.23
CA SER A 103 -0.10 1.18 -11.42
C SER A 103 -1.28 0.22 -11.64
N LEU A 104 -2.51 0.73 -11.67
CA LEU A 104 -3.70 -0.08 -11.93
C LEU A 104 -3.65 -0.71 -13.33
N VAL A 105 -3.31 0.08 -14.36
CA VAL A 105 -3.16 -0.43 -15.74
C VAL A 105 -2.08 -1.52 -15.80
N ALA A 106 -0.92 -1.30 -15.17
CA ALA A 106 0.14 -2.29 -15.12
C ALA A 106 -0.31 -3.60 -14.45
N MET A 107 -1.05 -3.52 -13.34
CA MET A 107 -1.57 -4.70 -12.64
C MET A 107 -2.61 -5.45 -13.48
N LEU A 108 -3.51 -4.73 -14.16
CA LEU A 108 -4.50 -5.34 -15.06
C LEU A 108 -3.81 -6.06 -16.22
N LEU A 109 -2.82 -5.43 -16.86
CA LEU A 109 -2.04 -6.05 -17.94
C LEU A 109 -1.30 -7.31 -17.44
N ALA A 110 -0.65 -7.23 -16.28
CA ALA A 110 0.02 -8.39 -15.68
C ALA A 110 -0.96 -9.52 -15.35
N GLY A 111 -2.12 -9.19 -14.75
CA GLY A 111 -3.17 -10.15 -14.43
C GLY A 111 -3.79 -10.82 -15.66
N THR A 112 -3.91 -10.10 -16.78
CA THR A 112 -4.36 -10.69 -18.06
C THR A 112 -3.34 -11.65 -18.67
N THR A 113 -2.04 -11.44 -18.41
CA THR A 113 -0.96 -12.26 -18.96
C THR A 113 -0.80 -13.59 -18.19
N ALA A 114 -1.22 -13.63 -16.93
CA ALA A 114 -1.08 -14.80 -16.05
C ALA A 114 -2.20 -15.85 -16.19
N ARG A 115 -3.25 -15.62 -17.00
CA ARG A 115 -4.25 -16.66 -17.29
C ARG A 115 -3.58 -17.78 -18.11
N PRO A 116 -3.56 -19.05 -17.63
CA PRO A 116 -3.10 -20.14 -18.46
C PRO A 116 -3.98 -20.21 -19.71
N ARG A 117 -3.36 -20.26 -20.89
CA ARG A 117 -4.01 -20.84 -22.07
C ARG A 117 -4.38 -22.27 -21.68
N THR A 118 -5.64 -22.50 -21.32
CA THR A 118 -6.20 -23.84 -21.30
C THR A 118 -6.16 -24.36 -22.72
N SER A 119 -5.12 -25.13 -23.05
CA SER A 119 -5.11 -25.99 -24.21
C SER A 119 -6.32 -26.92 -24.10
N PRO A 120 -7.21 -26.99 -25.10
CA PRO A 120 -8.13 -28.12 -25.18
C PRO A 120 -7.27 -29.33 -25.55
N MET A 121 -7.02 -30.22 -24.60
CA MET A 121 -6.51 -31.56 -24.92
C MET A 121 -7.68 -32.36 -25.47
N LEU A 122 -7.69 -32.46 -26.80
CA LEU A 122 -8.28 -33.58 -27.55
C LEU A 122 -7.49 -34.86 -27.24
#